data_AF-X0XVK2-F1
#
_entry.id   AF-X0XVK2-F1
#
_cell.length_a   1.000
_cell.length_b   1.000
_cell.length_c   1.000
_cell.angle_alpha   90.00
_cell.angle_beta   90.00
_cell.angle_gamma   90.00
#
_symmetry.space_group_name_H-M   'P 1'
#
loop_
_entity.id
_entity.type
_entity.pdbx_description
1 polymer ?
#
loop_
_entity_poly.entity_id
_entity_poly.type
_entity_poly.pdbx_seq_one_letter_code
_entity_poly.pdbx_strand_id
1 'polypeptide(L)'
;MIYRPARLIGTATGTAMVALALLLAALLMAFASPWAVSAAKFLAFGSAFLLLALAVIFAYWTYACLVMSYALDETGLSIRWGLIRQFIPLNRIERCV
;
A
#
# COMPACT_ATOMS: atom_id res chain seq x y z
N MET A 1 18.29 16.28 11.28
CA MET A 1 18.15 16.36 9.81
C MET A 1 17.01 15.44 9.33
N ILE A 2 16.10 15.92 8.47
CA ILE A 2 15.00 15.10 7.92
C ILE A 2 15.32 14.78 6.46
N TYR A 3 15.57 13.51 6.16
CA TYR A 3 15.76 13.00 4.80
C TYR A 3 14.47 12.36 4.28
N ARG A 4 14.12 12.69 3.04
CA ARG A 4 12.94 12.17 2.34
C ARG A 4 13.43 11.38 1.12
N PRO A 5 13.28 10.05 1.09
CA PRO A 5 13.71 9.22 -0.04
C PRO A 5 12.87 9.54 -1.28
N ALA A 6 13.34 9.16 -2.46
CA ALA A 6 12.56 9.25 -3.69
C ALA A 6 11.30 8.38 -3.58
N ARG A 7 10.12 9.01 -3.51
CA ARG A 7 8.83 8.33 -3.30
C ARG A 7 8.11 8.04 -4.61
N LEU A 8 8.45 8.78 -5.67
CA LEU A 8 7.65 8.89 -6.89
C LEU A 8 7.33 7.54 -7.53
N ILE A 9 8.35 6.69 -7.72
CA ILE A 9 8.19 5.38 -8.36
C ILE A 9 7.30 4.48 -7.50
N GLY A 10 7.59 4.37 -6.20
CA GLY A 10 6.78 3.57 -5.28
C GLY A 10 5.32 4.04 -5.24
N THR A 11 5.10 5.34 -5.11
CA THR A 11 3.75 5.91 -5.08
C THR A 11 3.00 5.73 -6.39
N ALA A 12 3.68 5.87 -7.54
CA ALA A 12 3.08 5.69 -8.85
C ALA A 12 2.65 4.24 -9.08
N THR A 13 3.55 3.28 -8.80
CA THR A 13 3.23 1.85 -8.89
C THR A 13 2.07 1.47 -7.99
N GLY A 14 2.07 1.97 -6.75
CA GLY A 14 1.03 1.66 -5.77
C GLY A 14 -0.32 2.21 -6.21
N THR A 15 -0.35 3.46 -6.67
CA THR A 15 -1.56 4.09 -7.21
C THR A 15 -2.10 3.34 -8.43
N ALA A 16 -1.21 2.90 -9.34
CA ALA A 16 -1.60 2.11 -10.50
C ALA A 16 -2.22 0.76 -10.11
N MET A 17 -1.63 0.06 -9.13
CA MET A 17 -2.17 -1.21 -8.64
C MET A 17 -3.52 -1.04 -7.94
N VAL A 18 -3.69 0.02 -7.13
CA VAL A 18 -4.99 0.37 -6.51
C VAL A 18 -6.04 0.63 -7.60
N ALA A 19 -5.73 1.49 -8.56
CA ALA A 19 -6.65 1.84 -9.64
C ALA A 19 -7.06 0.61 -10.46
N LEU A 20 -6.09 -0.25 -10.81
CA LEU A 20 -6.35 -1.49 -11.55
C LEU A 20 -7.24 -2.46 -10.76
N ALA A 21 -6.95 -2.66 -9.48
CA ALA A 21 -7.74 -3.56 -8.63
C ALA A 21 -9.19 -3.07 -8.46
N LEU A 22 -9.38 -1.76 -8.25
CA LEU A 22 -10.71 -1.15 -8.16
C LEU A 22 -11.47 -1.24 -9.48
N LEU A 23 -10.80 -0.96 -10.61
CA LEU A 23 -11.40 -1.02 -11.93
C LEU A 23 -11.85 -2.45 -12.27
N LEU A 24 -10.99 -3.44 -12.03
CA LEU A 24 -11.34 -4.84 -12.25
C LEU A 24 -12.48 -5.29 -11.33
N ALA A 25 -12.46 -4.92 -10.05
CA ALA A 25 -13.55 -5.24 -9.12
C ALA A 25 -14.88 -4.65 -9.60
N ALA A 26 -14.88 -3.37 -9.99
CA ALA A 26 -16.08 -2.68 -10.48
C ALA A 26 -16.62 -3.32 -11.77
N LEU A 27 -15.74 -3.62 -12.74
CA LEU A 27 -16.12 -4.28 -13.99
C LEU A 27 -16.74 -5.65 -13.72
N LEU A 28 -16.13 -6.43 -12.83
CA LEU A 28 -16.57 -7.78 -12.54
C LEU A 28 -17.93 -7.80 -11.81
N MET A 29 -18.15 -6.87 -10.88
CA MET A 29 -19.44 -6.68 -10.22
C MET A 29 -20.51 -6.22 -11.22
N ALA A 30 -20.20 -5.27 -12.11
CA ALA A 30 -21.13 -4.79 -13.12
C ALA A 30 -21.52 -5.91 -14.12
N PHE A 31 -20.53 -6.69 -14.57
CA PHE A 31 -20.72 -7.77 -15.53
C PHE A 31 -21.48 -8.98 -14.94
N ALA A 32 -21.23 -9.32 -13.69
CA ALA A 32 -21.90 -10.44 -13.01
C ALA A 32 -23.27 -10.08 -12.40
N SER A 33 -23.60 -8.80 -12.30
CA SER A 33 -24.88 -8.32 -11.76
C SER A 33 -26.12 -8.95 -12.41
N PRO A 34 -26.26 -8.98 -13.77
CA PRO A 34 -27.44 -9.53 -14.44
C PRO A 34 -27.50 -11.07 -14.44
N TRP A 35 -26.46 -11.77 -13.99
CA TRP A 35 -26.44 -13.22 -14.01
C TRP A 35 -27.48 -13.81 -13.05
N ALA A 36 -28.06 -14.95 -13.42
CA ALA A 36 -28.84 -15.75 -12.50
C ALA A 36 -27.97 -16.24 -11.34
N VAL A 37 -28.60 -16.50 -10.18
CA VAL A 37 -27.90 -17.05 -9.01
C VAL A 37 -27.31 -18.40 -9.39
N SER A 38 -25.99 -18.46 -9.39
CA SER A 38 -25.20 -19.59 -9.87
C SER A 38 -23.83 -19.58 -9.20
N ALA A 39 -23.13 -20.72 -9.22
CA ALA A 39 -21.76 -20.81 -8.74
C ALA A 39 -20.82 -19.80 -9.42
N ALA A 40 -21.04 -19.55 -10.73
CA ALA A 40 -20.28 -18.55 -11.48
C ALA A 40 -20.47 -17.12 -10.93
N LYS A 41 -21.71 -16.73 -10.60
CA LYS A 41 -22.00 -15.43 -9.97
C LYS A 41 -21.33 -15.31 -8.59
N PHE A 42 -21.37 -16.38 -7.80
CA PHE A 42 -20.70 -16.40 -6.49
C PHE A 42 -19.19 -16.21 -6.62
N LEU A 43 -18.55 -16.95 -7.54
CA LEU A 43 -17.11 -16.81 -7.81
C LEU A 43 -16.75 -15.41 -8.31
N ALA A 44 -17.61 -14.81 -9.16
CA ALA A 44 -17.39 -13.45 -9.62
C ALA A 44 -17.38 -12.47 -8.44
N PHE A 45 -18.44 -12.42 -7.64
CA PHE A 45 -18.46 -11.52 -6.47
C PHE A 45 -17.35 -11.83 -5.46
N GLY A 46 -17.04 -13.10 -5.21
CA GLY A 46 -15.90 -13.49 -4.36
C GLY A 46 -14.56 -12.95 -4.87
N SER A 47 -14.34 -13.04 -6.18
CA SER A 47 -13.13 -12.49 -6.82
C SER A 47 -13.10 -10.97 -6.78
N ALA A 48 -14.24 -10.31 -6.94
CA ALA A 48 -14.35 -8.85 -6.80
C ALA A 48 -14.05 -8.39 -5.37
N PHE A 49 -14.52 -9.09 -4.34
CA PHE A 49 -14.17 -8.79 -2.95
C PHE A 49 -12.69 -9.02 -2.66
N LEU A 50 -12.08 -10.07 -3.23
CA LEU A 50 -10.64 -10.28 -3.14
C LEU A 50 -9.85 -9.13 -3.77
N LEU A 51 -10.27 -8.65 -4.95
CA LEU A 51 -9.68 -7.47 -5.60
C LEU A 51 -9.82 -6.20 -4.75
N LEU A 52 -10.97 -6.00 -4.10
CA LEU A 52 -11.14 -4.88 -3.17
C LEU A 52 -10.19 -4.99 -1.96
N ALA A 53 -10.02 -6.18 -1.39
CA ALA A 53 -9.07 -6.39 -0.30
C ALA A 53 -7.62 -6.09 -0.74
N LEU A 54 -7.24 -6.51 -1.95
CA LEU A 54 -5.94 -6.17 -2.53
C LEU A 54 -5.80 -4.66 -2.75
N ALA A 55 -6.84 -3.98 -3.22
CA ALA A 55 -6.82 -2.52 -3.38
C ALA A 55 -6.54 -1.82 -2.05
N VAL A 56 -7.12 -2.29 -0.93
CA VAL A 56 -6.84 -1.74 0.42
C VAL A 56 -5.38 -1.96 0.82
N ILE A 57 -4.82 -3.15 0.57
CA ILE A 57 -3.41 -3.46 0.87
C ILE A 57 -2.48 -2.54 0.05
N PHE A 58 -2.74 -2.39 -1.24
CA PHE A 58 -1.95 -1.50 -2.10
C PHE A 58 -2.15 -0.01 -1.75
N ALA A 59 -3.34 0.38 -1.27
CA ALA A 59 -3.58 1.74 -0.80
C ALA A 59 -2.77 2.02 0.47
N TYR A 60 -2.73 1.07 1.42
CA TYR A 60 -1.86 1.18 2.60
C TYR A 60 -0.39 1.28 2.22
N TRP A 61 0.06 0.45 1.27
CA TRP A 61 1.44 0.51 0.78
C TRP A 61 1.77 1.85 0.11
N THR A 62 0.87 2.36 -0.72
CA THR A 62 0.99 3.68 -1.37
C THR A 62 1.07 4.80 -0.33
N TYR A 63 0.20 4.76 0.68
CA TYR A 63 0.24 5.66 1.82
C TYR A 63 1.57 5.58 2.59
N ALA A 64 2.08 4.36 2.81
CA ALA A 64 3.35 4.16 3.49
C ALA A 64 4.53 4.77 2.70
N CYS A 65 4.55 4.60 1.37
CA CYS A 65 5.51 5.28 0.49
C CYS A 65 5.36 6.81 0.54
N LEU A 66 4.13 7.33 0.52
CA LEU A 66 3.86 8.77 0.58
C LEU A 66 4.36 9.41 1.87
N VAL A 67 4.27 8.71 2.99
CA VAL A 67 4.62 9.23 4.32
C VAL A 67 6.07 8.89 4.72
N MET A 68 6.77 8.07 3.94
CA MET A 68 8.10 7.55 4.29
C MET A 68 9.12 8.65 4.57
N SER A 69 9.63 8.75 5.79
CA SER A 69 10.60 9.79 6.17
C SER A 69 11.63 9.25 7.15
N TYR A 70 12.88 9.68 6.98
CA TYR A 70 13.97 9.41 7.90
C TYR A 70 14.30 10.70 8.63
N ALA A 71 14.26 10.66 9.97
CA ALA A 71 14.70 11.77 10.81
C ALA A 71 15.90 11.30 11.62
N LEU A 72 17.06 11.89 11.36
CA LEU A 72 18.27 11.69 12.15
C LEU A 72 18.37 12.83 13.17
N ASP A 73 18.44 12.48 14.45
CA ASP A 73 18.58 13.40 15.57
C ASP A 73 19.76 12.98 16.46
N GLU A 74 20.15 13.82 17.42
CA GLU A 74 21.24 13.56 18.36
C GLU A 74 21.04 12.25 19.16
N THR A 75 19.78 11.85 19.35
CA THR A 75 19.41 10.63 20.09
C THR A 75 19.39 9.36 19.24
N GLY A 76 19.25 9.47 17.91
CA GLY A 76 19.03 8.30 17.06
C GLY A 76 18.39 8.56 15.70
N LEU A 77 18.15 7.48 14.97
CA LEU A 77 17.46 7.45 13.68
C LEU A 77 16.00 7.04 13.87
N SER A 78 15.07 7.88 13.44
CA SER A 78 13.65 7.55 13.34
C SER A 78 13.25 7.29 11.90
N ILE A 79 12.73 6.09 11.64
CA ILE A 79 12.18 5.68 10.36
C ILE A 79 10.66 5.69 10.49
N ARG A 80 9.99 6.52 9.69
CA ARG A 80 8.53 6.51 9.56
C ARG A 80 8.16 5.78 8.27
N TRP A 81 7.29 4.78 8.37
CA TRP A 81 6.73 4.05 7.24
C TRP A 81 5.23 3.81 7.47
N GLY A 82 4.40 4.60 6.80
CA GLY A 82 2.95 4.61 7.02
C GLY A 82 2.59 4.96 8.45
N LEU A 83 1.92 4.03 9.15
CA LEU A 83 1.53 4.17 10.56
C LEU A 83 2.62 3.69 11.53
N ILE A 84 3.66 3.02 11.04
CA ILE A 84 4.73 2.47 11.86
C ILE A 84 5.85 3.51 11.97
N ARG A 85 6.34 3.70 13.20
CA ARG A 85 7.56 4.47 13.47
C ARG A 85 8.53 3.57 14.22
N GLN A 86 9.68 3.33 13.60
CA GLN A 86 10.79 2.62 14.23
C GLN A 86 11.84 3.63 14.70
N PHE A 87 12.33 3.46 15.92
CA PHE A 87 13.40 4.27 16.48
C PHE A 87 14.62 3.38 16.72
N ILE A 88 15.77 3.81 16.21
CA ILE A 88 17.05 3.13 16.33
C ILE A 88 18.01 4.09 17.05
N PRO A 89 18.40 3.80 18.30
CA PRO A 89 19.28 4.69 19.05
C PRO A 89 20.70 4.69 18.46
N LEU A 90 21.38 5.84 18.55
CA LEU A 90 22.68 6.07 17.88
C LEU A 90 23.77 5.10 18.36
N ASN A 91 23.72 4.68 19.63
CA ASN A 91 24.67 3.72 20.22
C ASN A 91 24.57 2.29 19.63
N ARG A 92 23.54 2.00 18.83
CA ARG A 92 23.37 0.73 18.09
C ARG A 92 23.81 0.83 16.64
N ILE A 93 24.23 2.01 16.16
CA ILE A 93 24.63 2.25 14.78
C ILE A 93 26.16 2.15 14.68
N GLU A 94 26.66 0.99 14.25
CA GLU A 94 28.11 0.74 14.15
C GLU A 94 28.76 1.39 12.93
N ARG A 95 28.01 1.59 11.82
CA ARG A 95 28.48 2.25 10.60
C ARG A 95 27.33 2.95 9.87
N CYS A 96 27.57 4.18 9.43
CA CYS A 96 26.79 4.86 8.40
C CYS A 96 27.63 4.82 7.12
N VAL A 97 27.15 4.11 6.08
CA VAL A 97 27.79 4.06 4.76
C VAL A 97 27.06 5.01 3.82
#